data_AF-A0A929NV25-F1
#
_entry.id   AF-A0A929NV25-F1
#
_cell.length_a   1.000
_cell.length_b   1.000
_cell.length_c   1.000
_cell.angle_alpha   90.00
_cell.angle_beta   90.00
_cell.angle_gamma   90.00
#
_symmetry.space_group_name_H-M   'P 1'
#
loop_
_entity.id
_entity.type
_entity.pdbx_description
1 polymer ?
#
loop_
_entity_poly.entity_id
_entity_poly.type
_entity_poly.pdbx_seq_one_letter_code
_entity_poly.pdbx_strand_id
1 'polypeptide(L)'
;MNSANTTSDYANRRNIAIWLLTSAAMVALMVVIGGITRLTESGLSMTEWRPLIGWIPPLSEIEWQRVFDRYRLTSEYRIQFPGMDLEGFKTIFWWEYIHRVWGRSIGLVYALPMFWFLVRRRIERPMVPHLWALLLLGAFQGLIGWWMVKSGFVDREDVSQYRLTTHLGVAIVILGYLLWLAFGLLQRAEARMAAPASLRRLSLTTAAIAFVTILSGGMVAGINAGFIHNTWPLMDGGLLPDDFAALSPFWLNFFENHSTVQFDHRMLAYLTAIIAGFQWYRMLTTQLHARARMAGHLLGAMVALQILLGIFTLLLVVPISLAVLHQGGAVVLFALAIWNAWELSTPNATHG
;
A
#
# COMPACT_ATOMS: atom_id res chain seq x y z
N MET A 1 -9.05 -39.08 18.15
CA MET A 1 -8.48 -38.38 16.98
C MET A 1 -6.96 -38.54 17.02
N ASN A 2 -6.35 -39.20 16.02
CA ASN A 2 -4.92 -39.54 16.03
C ASN A 2 -4.02 -38.29 15.92
N SER A 3 -2.99 -38.22 16.76
CA SER A 3 -1.97 -37.15 16.78
C SER A 3 -1.21 -36.96 15.47
N ALA A 4 -1.15 -37.99 14.60
CA ALA A 4 -0.56 -37.90 13.27
C ALA A 4 -1.40 -37.06 12.28
N ASN A 5 -2.73 -37.01 12.46
CA ASN A 5 -3.61 -36.18 11.62
C ASN A 5 -3.51 -34.69 11.99
N THR A 6 -3.26 -34.37 13.26
CA THR A 6 -3.18 -32.98 13.74
C THR A 6 -1.87 -32.29 13.34
N THR A 7 -0.75 -33.03 13.33
CA THR A 7 0.54 -32.50 12.88
C THR A 7 0.59 -32.25 11.37
N SER A 8 0.01 -33.15 10.57
CA SER A 8 -0.13 -33.00 9.12
C SER A 8 -1.03 -31.81 8.75
N ASP A 9 -2.14 -31.60 9.46
CA ASP A 9 -3.04 -30.46 9.19
C ASP A 9 -2.37 -29.12 9.54
N TYR A 10 -1.66 -29.05 10.67
CA TYR A 10 -0.91 -27.86 11.05
C TYR A 10 0.20 -27.51 10.04
N ALA A 11 0.97 -28.51 9.58
CA ALA A 11 1.99 -28.30 8.57
C ALA A 11 1.39 -27.77 7.25
N ASN A 12 0.21 -28.28 6.86
CA ASN A 12 -0.50 -27.82 5.68
C ASN A 12 -1.01 -26.37 5.83
N ARG A 13 -1.67 -26.03 6.94
CA ARG A 13 -2.09 -24.65 7.25
C ARG A 13 -0.90 -23.68 7.24
N ARG A 14 0.23 -24.08 7.83
CA ARG A 14 1.47 -23.30 7.82
C ARG A 14 2.00 -23.06 6.42
N ASN A 15 1.98 -24.04 5.54
CA ASN A 15 2.42 -23.88 4.14
C ASN A 15 1.53 -22.88 3.38
N ILE A 16 0.22 -22.95 3.57
CA ILE A 16 -0.72 -21.98 2.96
C ILE A 16 -0.46 -20.59 3.55
N ALA A 17 -0.27 -20.47 4.86
CA ALA A 17 0.04 -19.20 5.50
C ALA A 17 1.34 -18.58 4.98
N ILE A 18 2.40 -19.37 4.82
CA ILE A 18 3.68 -18.89 4.25
C ILE A 18 3.45 -18.38 2.84
N TRP A 19 2.71 -19.10 1.99
CA TRP A 19 2.38 -18.64 0.64
C TRP A 19 1.59 -17.30 0.64
N LEU A 20 0.60 -17.16 1.53
CA LEU A 20 -0.14 -15.90 1.68
C LEU A 20 0.76 -14.76 2.19
N LEU A 21 1.67 -15.03 3.13
CA LEU A 21 2.66 -14.07 3.62
C LEU A 21 3.67 -13.68 2.55
N THR A 22 4.12 -14.63 1.71
CA THR A 22 4.97 -14.33 0.55
C THR A 22 4.23 -13.41 -0.41
N SER A 23 2.96 -13.70 -0.71
CA SER A 23 2.12 -12.85 -1.56
C SER A 23 1.95 -11.45 -0.94
N ALA A 24 1.71 -11.37 0.37
CA ALA A 24 1.60 -10.11 1.10
C ALA A 24 2.90 -9.29 1.04
N ALA A 25 4.06 -9.93 1.24
CA ALA A 25 5.36 -9.28 1.14
C ALA A 25 5.63 -8.74 -0.27
N MET A 26 5.25 -9.49 -1.31
CA MET A 26 5.36 -9.02 -2.69
C MET A 26 4.44 -7.82 -2.96
N VAL A 27 3.21 -7.81 -2.43
CA VAL A 27 2.29 -6.66 -2.52
C VAL A 27 2.84 -5.46 -1.76
N ALA A 28 3.42 -5.65 -0.57
CA ALA A 28 4.07 -4.57 0.17
C ALA A 28 5.24 -3.95 -0.63
N LEU A 29 6.07 -4.81 -1.25
CA LEU A 29 7.15 -4.35 -2.12
C LEU A 29 6.62 -3.68 -3.40
N MET A 30 5.51 -4.16 -3.97
CA MET A 30 4.83 -3.52 -5.11
C MET A 30 4.46 -2.07 -4.80
N VAL A 31 3.95 -1.79 -3.59
CA VAL A 31 3.63 -0.42 -3.18
C VAL A 31 4.88 0.45 -3.14
N VAL A 32 6.02 -0.06 -2.66
CA VAL A 32 7.29 0.68 -2.66
C VAL A 32 7.77 0.95 -4.09
N ILE A 33 7.79 -0.07 -4.95
CA ILE A 33 8.19 0.06 -6.36
C ILE A 33 7.27 1.03 -7.11
N GLY A 34 5.96 0.95 -6.88
CA GLY A 34 4.98 1.89 -7.44
C GLY A 34 5.16 3.32 -6.92
N GLY A 35 5.54 3.48 -5.65
CA GLY A 35 5.92 4.77 -5.07
C GLY A 35 7.11 5.40 -5.77
N ILE A 36 8.17 4.62 -5.99
CA ILE A 36 9.32 5.08 -6.77
C ILE A 36 8.87 5.48 -8.18
N THR A 37 8.13 4.61 -8.86
CA THR A 37 7.62 4.87 -10.22
C THR A 37 6.80 6.16 -10.31
N ARG A 38 6.02 6.50 -9.28
CA ARG A 38 5.28 7.77 -9.22
C ARG A 38 6.22 8.95 -8.95
N LEU A 39 7.10 8.85 -7.96
CA LEU A 39 7.99 9.93 -7.52
C LEU A 39 9.09 10.25 -8.54
N THR A 40 9.40 9.32 -9.44
CA THR A 40 10.30 9.53 -10.58
C THR A 40 9.54 9.85 -11.88
N GLU A 41 8.24 10.16 -11.80
CA GLU A 41 7.37 10.47 -12.95
C GLU A 41 7.52 9.45 -14.09
N SER A 42 7.56 8.17 -13.72
CA SER A 42 7.83 7.07 -14.63
C SER A 42 6.56 6.34 -15.06
N GLY A 43 5.40 6.69 -14.51
CA GLY A 43 4.15 5.94 -14.68
C GLY A 43 3.56 5.92 -16.08
N LEU A 44 4.07 6.73 -17.02
CA LEU A 44 3.58 6.87 -18.39
C LEU A 44 4.67 6.65 -19.47
N SER A 45 5.85 6.18 -19.08
CA SER A 45 6.96 5.90 -20.00
C SER A 45 6.69 4.75 -21.00
N MET A 46 5.84 3.77 -20.65
CA MET A 46 5.45 2.65 -21.49
C MET A 46 4.06 2.85 -22.10
N THR A 47 4.05 3.46 -23.29
CA THR A 47 2.82 3.78 -24.05
C THR A 47 2.08 2.56 -24.61
N GLU A 48 2.78 1.44 -24.81
CA GLU A 48 2.21 0.25 -25.45
C GLU A 48 1.73 -0.79 -24.42
N TRP A 49 0.48 -1.22 -24.56
CA TRP A 49 -0.05 -2.32 -23.78
C TRP A 49 0.40 -3.67 -24.33
N ARG A 50 1.41 -4.28 -23.69
CA ARG A 50 1.98 -5.60 -24.06
C ARG A 50 1.74 -6.65 -22.97
N PRO A 51 0.53 -7.21 -22.81
CA PRO A 51 0.21 -8.11 -21.69
C PRO A 51 0.91 -9.46 -21.79
N LEU A 52 1.15 -9.98 -23.00
CA LEU A 52 1.75 -11.29 -23.25
C LEU A 52 3.28 -11.26 -23.39
N ILE A 53 3.83 -10.28 -24.12
CA ILE A 53 5.27 -10.18 -24.44
C ILE A 53 6.00 -9.19 -23.51
N GLY A 54 5.27 -8.39 -22.72
CA GLY A 54 5.84 -7.36 -21.83
C GLY A 54 6.62 -7.89 -20.61
N TRP A 55 7.08 -9.14 -20.66
CA TRP A 55 8.04 -9.75 -19.72
C TRP A 55 9.49 -9.58 -20.15
N ILE A 56 9.73 -9.11 -21.37
CA ILE A 56 11.05 -8.91 -21.95
C ILE A 56 11.19 -7.41 -22.27
N PRO A 57 12.23 -6.72 -21.78
CA PRO A 57 12.46 -5.32 -22.11
C PRO A 57 13.06 -5.20 -23.54
N PRO A 58 13.17 -4.00 -24.11
CA PRO A 58 13.91 -3.79 -25.35
C PRO A 58 15.35 -4.33 -25.24
N LEU A 59 15.75 -5.19 -26.18
CA LEU A 59 17.06 -5.86 -26.18
C LEU A 59 18.03 -5.32 -27.24
N SER A 60 17.54 -4.49 -28.18
CA SER A 60 18.34 -3.90 -29.25
C SER A 60 18.20 -2.39 -29.25
N GLU A 61 19.21 -1.70 -29.78
CA GLU A 61 19.20 -0.24 -29.93
C GLU A 61 18.02 0.24 -30.79
N ILE A 62 17.69 -0.52 -31.83
CA ILE A 62 16.54 -0.24 -32.70
C ILE A 62 15.22 -0.27 -31.91
N GLU A 63 15.01 -1.27 -31.06
CA GLU A 63 13.78 -1.36 -30.27
C GLU A 63 13.73 -0.27 -29.19
N TRP A 64 14.88 0.08 -28.58
CA TRP A 64 14.99 1.20 -27.64
C TRP A 64 14.61 2.52 -28.30
N GLN A 65 15.16 2.82 -29.48
CA GLN A 65 14.82 4.04 -30.21
C GLN A 65 13.33 4.05 -30.59
N ARG A 66 12.78 2.92 -31.03
CA ARG A 66 11.35 2.81 -31.39
C ARG A 66 10.42 3.13 -30.22
N VAL A 67 10.68 2.57 -29.02
CA VAL A 67 9.84 2.88 -27.84
C VAL A 67 10.03 4.32 -27.35
N PHE A 68 11.25 4.86 -27.49
CA PHE A 68 11.53 6.24 -27.12
C PHE A 68 10.85 7.23 -28.06
N ASP A 69 10.89 7.00 -29.38
CA ASP A 69 10.20 7.82 -30.37
C ASP A 69 8.68 7.86 -30.12
N ARG A 70 8.10 6.76 -29.64
CA ARG A 70 6.70 6.73 -29.19
C ARG A 70 6.48 7.58 -27.95
N TYR A 71 7.37 7.49 -26.96
CA TYR A 71 7.30 8.29 -25.75
C TYR A 71 7.40 9.79 -26.05
N ARG A 72 8.22 10.21 -27.02
CA ARG A 72 8.33 11.62 -27.43
C ARG A 72 7.02 12.24 -27.92
N LEU A 73 6.05 11.42 -28.30
CA LEU A 73 4.72 11.87 -28.74
C LEU A 73 3.74 12.14 -27.58
N THR A 74 4.07 11.74 -26.35
CA THR A 74 3.20 11.90 -25.19
C THR A 74 3.12 13.36 -24.73
N SER A 75 2.12 13.68 -23.92
CA SER A 75 2.05 14.94 -23.17
C SER A 75 3.16 15.05 -22.13
N GLU A 76 3.45 13.96 -21.40
CA GLU A 76 4.51 13.90 -20.37
C GLU A 76 5.88 14.34 -20.92
N TYR A 77 6.31 13.79 -22.07
CA TYR A 77 7.57 14.22 -22.69
C TYR A 77 7.56 15.70 -23.09
N ARG A 78 6.45 16.18 -23.66
CA ARG A 78 6.37 17.55 -24.19
C ARG A 78 6.29 18.62 -23.10
N ILE A 79 5.71 18.30 -21.95
CA ILE A 79 5.47 19.27 -20.87
C ILE A 79 6.48 19.12 -19.74
N GLN A 80 6.72 17.89 -19.25
CA GLN A 80 7.59 17.66 -18.10
C GLN A 80 9.05 17.42 -18.47
N PHE A 81 9.31 16.75 -19.59
CA PHE A 81 10.67 16.31 -19.97
C PHE A 81 11.13 16.80 -21.36
N PRO A 82 10.93 18.09 -21.73
CA PRO A 82 11.32 18.57 -23.04
C PRO A 82 12.82 18.44 -23.24
N GLY A 83 13.22 17.70 -24.28
CA GLY A 83 14.63 17.49 -24.62
C GLY A 83 15.34 16.37 -23.85
N MET A 84 14.61 15.57 -23.05
CA MET A 84 15.15 14.32 -22.50
C MET A 84 15.73 13.45 -23.63
N ASP A 85 16.87 12.82 -23.38
CA ASP A 85 17.56 11.90 -24.27
C ASP A 85 17.19 10.43 -23.98
N LEU A 86 17.78 9.50 -24.73
CA LEU A 86 17.49 8.09 -24.59
C LEU A 86 17.94 7.51 -23.23
N GLU A 87 19.02 8.01 -22.64
CA GLU A 87 19.49 7.55 -21.32
C GLU A 87 18.56 7.99 -20.20
N GLY A 88 18.10 9.24 -20.23
CA GLY A 88 17.04 9.73 -19.35
C GLY A 88 15.76 8.92 -19.49
N PHE A 89 15.34 8.62 -20.72
CA PHE A 89 14.17 7.78 -20.98
C PHE A 89 14.34 6.35 -20.42
N LYS A 90 15.51 5.72 -20.59
CA LYS A 90 15.77 4.38 -20.04
C LYS A 90 15.57 4.36 -18.52
N THR A 91 15.92 5.44 -17.82
CA THR A 91 15.75 5.54 -16.36
C THR A 91 14.28 5.44 -15.94
N ILE A 92 13.40 6.23 -16.56
CA ILE A 92 11.96 6.17 -16.26
C ILE A 92 11.33 4.87 -16.76
N PHE A 93 11.76 4.38 -17.93
CA PHE A 93 11.29 3.11 -18.49
C PHE A 93 11.53 1.94 -17.54
N TRP A 94 12.73 1.85 -16.94
CA TRP A 94 13.07 0.73 -16.07
C TRP A 94 12.19 0.65 -14.83
N TRP A 95 11.86 1.78 -14.21
CA TRP A 95 10.98 1.79 -13.04
C TRP A 95 9.58 1.29 -13.38
N GLU A 96 9.00 1.78 -14.46
CA GLU A 96 7.69 1.31 -14.90
C GLU A 96 7.69 -0.15 -15.33
N TYR A 97 8.73 -0.56 -16.06
CA TYR A 97 8.91 -1.94 -16.49
C TYR A 97 8.99 -2.89 -15.28
N ILE A 98 9.85 -2.59 -14.30
CA ILE A 98 10.00 -3.38 -13.08
C ILE A 98 8.66 -3.44 -12.33
N HIS A 99 7.97 -2.30 -12.17
CA HIS A 99 6.67 -2.24 -11.53
C HIS A 99 5.65 -3.16 -12.21
N ARG A 100 5.54 -3.11 -13.55
CA ARG A 100 4.62 -3.94 -14.33
C ARG A 100 4.97 -5.43 -14.27
N VAL A 101 6.24 -5.79 -14.41
CA VAL A 101 6.69 -7.19 -14.32
C VAL A 101 6.47 -7.74 -12.92
N TRP A 102 6.78 -6.97 -11.88
CA TRP A 102 6.52 -7.37 -10.49
C TRP A 102 5.04 -7.63 -10.24
N GLY A 103 4.16 -6.75 -10.74
CA GLY A 103 2.70 -6.94 -10.65
C GLY A 103 2.22 -8.24 -11.29
N ARG A 104 2.74 -8.60 -12.47
CA ARG A 104 2.41 -9.89 -13.11
C ARG A 104 2.94 -11.08 -12.32
N SER A 105 4.16 -10.96 -11.77
CA SER A 105 4.77 -12.00 -10.93
C SER A 105 3.95 -12.28 -9.67
N ILE A 106 3.36 -11.24 -9.03
CA ILE A 106 2.41 -11.44 -7.91
C ILE A 106 1.23 -12.30 -8.34
N GLY A 107 0.66 -12.01 -9.52
CA GLY A 107 -0.45 -12.80 -10.07
C GLY A 107 -0.09 -14.27 -10.22
N LEU A 108 1.11 -14.60 -10.72
CA LEU A 108 1.59 -15.98 -10.85
C LEU A 108 1.87 -16.65 -9.50
N VAL A 109 2.58 -15.95 -8.60
CA VAL A 109 2.92 -16.45 -7.25
C VAL A 109 1.67 -16.67 -6.41
N TYR A 110 0.61 -15.92 -6.64
CA TYR A 110 -0.68 -16.15 -6.00
C TYR A 110 -1.45 -17.28 -6.70
N ALA A 111 -1.73 -17.16 -7.99
CA ALA A 111 -2.65 -18.06 -8.69
C ALA A 111 -2.13 -19.51 -8.78
N LEU A 112 -0.85 -19.73 -9.10
CA LEU A 112 -0.33 -21.09 -9.31
C LEU A 112 -0.41 -21.94 -8.03
N PRO A 113 0.07 -21.50 -6.86
CA PRO A 113 -0.11 -22.25 -5.62
C PRO A 113 -1.58 -22.38 -5.22
N MET A 114 -2.42 -21.34 -5.42
CA MET A 114 -3.86 -21.42 -5.14
C MET A 114 -4.49 -22.62 -5.88
N PHE A 115 -4.32 -22.70 -7.20
CA PHE A 115 -4.87 -23.80 -7.99
C PHE A 115 -4.26 -25.15 -7.61
N TRP A 116 -2.96 -25.19 -7.34
CA TRP A 116 -2.31 -26.41 -6.87
C TRP A 116 -2.90 -26.91 -5.55
N PHE A 117 -3.04 -26.04 -4.54
CA PHE A 117 -3.64 -26.39 -3.25
C PHE A 117 -5.11 -26.81 -3.40
N LEU A 118 -5.87 -26.19 -4.31
CA LEU A 118 -7.27 -26.54 -4.60
C LEU A 118 -7.37 -27.95 -5.19
N VAL A 119 -6.59 -28.26 -6.23
CA VAL A 119 -6.57 -29.58 -6.87
C VAL A 119 -6.12 -30.66 -5.89
N ARG A 120 -5.15 -30.35 -5.02
CA ARG A 120 -4.68 -31.27 -3.97
C ARG A 120 -5.61 -31.36 -2.76
N ARG A 121 -6.76 -30.68 -2.78
CA ARG A 121 -7.75 -30.62 -1.68
C ARG A 121 -7.11 -30.26 -0.32
N ARG A 122 -6.13 -29.36 -0.35
CA ARG A 122 -5.37 -28.91 0.83
C ARG A 122 -5.96 -27.66 1.48
N ILE A 123 -6.96 -27.03 0.85
CA ILE A 123 -7.61 -25.82 1.39
C ILE A 123 -8.87 -26.23 2.15
N GLU A 124 -9.01 -25.71 3.38
CA GLU A 124 -10.23 -25.84 4.17
C GLU A 124 -11.40 -25.17 3.44
N ARG A 125 -12.57 -25.83 3.40
CA ARG A 125 -13.74 -25.34 2.64
C ARG A 125 -14.11 -23.87 2.93
N PRO A 126 -14.10 -23.37 4.18
CA PRO A 126 -14.41 -21.97 4.46
C PRO A 126 -13.43 -20.97 3.85
N MET A 127 -12.18 -21.38 3.57
CA MET A 127 -11.15 -20.49 3.02
C MET A 127 -11.23 -20.35 1.50
N VAL A 128 -11.83 -21.31 0.79
CA VAL A 128 -11.95 -21.30 -0.68
C VAL A 128 -12.55 -19.99 -1.22
N PRO A 129 -13.71 -19.48 -0.73
CA PRO A 129 -14.27 -18.24 -1.24
C PRO A 129 -13.36 -17.03 -1.01
N HIS A 130 -12.60 -17.00 0.08
CA HIS A 130 -11.66 -15.91 0.37
C HIS A 130 -10.47 -15.89 -0.60
N LEU A 131 -9.97 -17.06 -1.01
CA LEU A 131 -8.90 -17.14 -2.00
C LEU A 131 -9.39 -16.72 -3.40
N TRP A 132 -10.61 -17.08 -3.76
CA TRP A 132 -11.24 -16.57 -4.99
C TRP A 132 -11.47 -15.06 -4.94
N ALA A 133 -11.94 -14.53 -3.81
CA ALA A 133 -12.10 -13.08 -3.64
C ALA A 133 -10.77 -12.34 -3.81
N LEU A 134 -9.67 -12.85 -3.23
CA LEU A 134 -8.32 -12.29 -3.41
C LEU A 134 -7.84 -12.38 -4.87
N LEU A 135 -8.10 -13.49 -5.57
CA LEU A 135 -7.77 -13.61 -6.99
C LEU A 135 -8.51 -12.56 -7.83
N LEU A 136 -9.81 -12.38 -7.58
CA LEU A 136 -10.64 -11.39 -8.25
C LEU A 136 -10.21 -9.96 -7.92
N LEU A 137 -9.87 -9.67 -6.65
CA LEU A 137 -9.31 -8.38 -6.23
C LEU A 137 -7.96 -8.13 -6.92
N GLY A 138 -7.09 -9.12 -7.04
CA GLY A 138 -5.83 -9.01 -7.78
C GLY A 138 -6.03 -8.72 -9.27
N ALA A 139 -7.00 -9.38 -9.91
CA ALA A 139 -7.37 -9.09 -11.30
C ALA A 139 -7.93 -7.67 -11.45
N PHE A 140 -8.81 -7.26 -10.52
CA PHE A 140 -9.36 -5.91 -10.47
C PHE A 140 -8.28 -4.86 -10.24
N GLN A 141 -7.28 -5.16 -9.40
CA GLN A 141 -6.12 -4.31 -9.18
C GLN A 141 -5.32 -4.10 -10.48
N GLY A 142 -5.13 -5.15 -11.28
CA GLY A 142 -4.54 -5.04 -12.63
C GLY A 142 -5.37 -4.17 -13.58
N LEU A 143 -6.71 -4.28 -13.52
CA LEU A 143 -7.62 -3.44 -14.31
C LEU A 143 -7.52 -1.96 -13.91
N ILE A 144 -7.45 -1.65 -12.62
CA ILE A 144 -7.23 -0.29 -12.12
C ILE A 144 -5.87 0.23 -12.59
N GLY A 145 -4.80 -0.58 -12.52
CA GLY A 145 -3.47 -0.20 -13.01
C GLY A 145 -3.46 0.12 -14.51
N TRP A 146 -4.22 -0.61 -15.32
CA TRP A 146 -4.44 -0.26 -16.74
C TRP A 146 -5.21 1.06 -16.90
N TRP A 147 -6.27 1.26 -16.12
CA TRP A 147 -7.08 2.47 -16.13
C TRP A 147 -6.28 3.73 -15.73
N MET A 148 -5.33 3.60 -14.79
CA MET A 148 -4.40 4.67 -14.42
C MET A 148 -3.58 5.17 -15.61
N VAL A 149 -2.99 4.24 -16.36
CA VAL A 149 -2.03 4.59 -17.43
C VAL A 149 -2.76 5.08 -18.68
N LYS A 150 -3.92 4.48 -19.03
CA LYS A 150 -4.67 4.85 -20.24
C LYS A 150 -5.03 6.34 -20.31
N SER A 151 -5.30 7.01 -19.18
CA SER A 151 -5.63 8.44 -19.18
C SER A 151 -4.47 9.39 -19.33
N GLY A 152 -3.25 8.99 -18.96
CA GLY A 152 -2.12 9.92 -18.93
C GLY A 152 -1.64 10.34 -20.33
N PHE A 153 -2.16 9.72 -21.39
CA PHE A 153 -1.73 9.97 -22.76
C PHE A 153 -2.54 11.04 -23.51
N VAL A 154 -3.63 11.54 -22.92
CA VAL A 154 -4.52 12.54 -23.54
C VAL A 154 -4.84 13.63 -22.50
N ASP A 155 -4.44 14.86 -22.80
CA ASP A 155 -4.76 16.11 -22.06
C ASP A 155 -4.25 16.26 -20.62
N ARG A 156 -3.42 15.34 -20.11
CA ARG A 156 -2.74 15.46 -18.81
C ARG A 156 -1.29 15.02 -18.88
N GLU A 157 -0.47 15.58 -18.00
CA GLU A 157 0.96 15.29 -17.91
C GLU A 157 1.30 14.17 -16.93
N ASP A 158 0.37 13.83 -16.04
CA ASP A 158 0.56 12.86 -14.96
C ASP A 158 -0.63 11.90 -14.80
N VAL A 159 -0.44 10.89 -13.95
CA VAL A 159 -1.54 10.00 -13.54
C VAL A 159 -2.41 10.71 -12.52
N SER A 160 -3.69 10.89 -12.85
CA SER A 160 -4.67 11.48 -11.95
C SER A 160 -4.62 10.86 -10.54
N GLN A 161 -4.54 11.75 -9.54
CA GLN A 161 -4.49 11.44 -8.12
C GLN A 161 -5.63 10.53 -7.66
N TYR A 162 -6.83 10.66 -8.24
CA TYR A 162 -7.96 9.79 -7.95
C TYR A 162 -7.69 8.34 -8.34
N ARG A 163 -7.05 8.12 -9.49
CA ARG A 163 -6.74 6.78 -10.00
C ARG A 163 -5.59 6.16 -9.22
N LEU A 164 -4.55 6.96 -8.96
CA LEU A 164 -3.42 6.58 -8.11
C LEU A 164 -3.89 6.13 -6.73
N THR A 165 -4.68 6.97 -6.05
CA THR A 165 -5.19 6.68 -4.71
C THR A 165 -6.13 5.48 -4.70
N THR A 166 -6.96 5.30 -5.73
CA THR A 166 -7.81 4.11 -5.88
C THR A 166 -6.97 2.83 -5.99
N HIS A 167 -5.93 2.84 -6.82
CA HIS A 167 -5.03 1.71 -7.01
C HIS A 167 -4.25 1.38 -5.74
N LEU A 168 -3.72 2.40 -5.06
CA LEU A 168 -3.07 2.24 -3.77
C LEU A 168 -4.04 1.65 -2.74
N GLY A 169 -5.26 2.19 -2.65
CA GLY A 169 -6.28 1.72 -1.70
C GLY A 169 -6.61 0.24 -1.88
N VAL A 170 -6.85 -0.20 -3.12
CA VAL A 170 -7.10 -1.62 -3.41
C VAL A 170 -5.85 -2.47 -3.09
N ALA A 171 -4.63 -1.98 -3.33
CA ALA A 171 -3.40 -2.67 -2.93
C ALA A 171 -3.34 -2.91 -1.42
N ILE A 172 -3.65 -1.88 -0.63
CA ILE A 172 -3.61 -1.95 0.84
C ILE A 172 -4.74 -2.84 1.38
N VAL A 173 -5.92 -2.85 0.76
CA VAL A 173 -7.00 -3.79 1.08
C VAL A 173 -6.56 -5.23 0.82
N ILE A 174 -5.94 -5.51 -0.34
CA ILE A 174 -5.40 -6.85 -0.65
C ILE A 174 -4.36 -7.26 0.38
N LEU A 175 -3.43 -6.35 0.73
CA LEU A 175 -2.40 -6.60 1.75
C LEU A 175 -3.03 -6.95 3.11
N GLY A 176 -3.97 -6.12 3.58
CA GLY A 176 -4.65 -6.35 4.86
C GLY A 176 -5.40 -7.68 4.88
N TYR A 177 -6.05 -8.03 3.78
CA TYR A 177 -6.80 -9.28 3.67
C TYR A 177 -5.88 -10.51 3.64
N LEU A 178 -4.78 -10.47 2.88
CA LEU A 178 -3.76 -11.52 2.86
C LEU A 178 -3.18 -11.76 4.27
N LEU A 179 -2.79 -10.68 4.96
CA LEU A 179 -2.26 -10.76 6.32
C LEU A 179 -3.27 -11.35 7.30
N TRP A 180 -4.52 -10.89 7.24
CA TRP A 180 -5.59 -11.36 8.13
C TRP A 180 -5.84 -12.87 7.99
N LEU A 181 -5.90 -13.38 6.76
CA LEU A 181 -6.06 -14.82 6.49
C LEU A 181 -4.82 -15.61 6.94
N ALA A 182 -3.62 -15.12 6.65
CA ALA A 182 -2.38 -15.78 7.01
C ALA A 182 -2.22 -15.91 8.54
N PHE A 183 -2.55 -14.87 9.30
CA PHE A 183 -2.51 -14.94 10.76
C PHE A 183 -3.52 -15.95 11.31
N GLY A 184 -4.72 -16.01 10.74
CA GLY A 184 -5.72 -17.04 11.04
C GLY A 184 -5.18 -18.47 10.91
N LEU A 185 -4.43 -18.74 9.83
CA LEU A 185 -3.84 -20.06 9.58
C LEU A 185 -2.64 -20.38 10.46
N LEU A 186 -1.90 -19.37 10.93
CA LEU A 186 -0.77 -19.54 11.86
C LEU A 186 -1.20 -19.68 13.31
N GLN A 187 -2.47 -19.41 13.62
CA GLN A 187 -2.99 -19.52 14.97
C GLN A 187 -2.83 -20.96 15.49
N ARG A 188 -2.17 -21.07 16.64
CA ARG A 188 -2.18 -22.30 17.44
C ARG A 188 -3.39 -22.27 18.36
N ALA A 189 -3.95 -23.45 18.65
CA ALA A 189 -4.99 -23.64 19.65
C ALA A 189 -4.39 -23.45 21.05
N GLU A 190 -4.10 -22.20 21.41
CA GLU A 190 -3.68 -21.79 22.75
C GLU A 190 -4.83 -21.02 23.38
N ALA A 191 -5.14 -21.29 24.64
CA ALA A 191 -6.11 -20.52 25.40
C ALA A 191 -5.56 -19.09 25.57
N ARG A 192 -6.24 -18.11 24.95
CA ARG A 192 -5.85 -16.69 24.98
C ARG A 192 -6.92 -15.89 25.68
N MET A 193 -6.56 -15.20 26.75
CA MET A 193 -7.46 -14.24 27.39
C MET A 193 -7.97 -13.24 26.34
N ALA A 194 -9.30 -13.18 26.19
CA ALA A 194 -9.93 -12.27 25.26
C ALA A 194 -9.66 -10.82 25.66
N ALA A 195 -9.23 -10.00 24.71
CA ALA A 195 -9.05 -8.57 24.94
C ALA A 195 -10.41 -7.88 25.17
N PRO A 196 -10.45 -6.79 25.94
CA PRO A 196 -11.67 -5.99 26.09
C PRO A 196 -12.22 -5.54 24.73
N ALA A 197 -13.55 -5.64 24.54
CA ALA A 197 -14.18 -5.27 23.26
C ALA A 197 -13.93 -3.81 22.85
N SER A 198 -13.76 -2.91 23.82
CA SER A 198 -13.36 -1.51 23.57
C SER A 198 -11.97 -1.40 22.96
N LEU A 199 -11.00 -2.17 23.46
CA LEU A 199 -9.64 -2.20 22.94
C LEU A 199 -9.56 -2.85 21.55
N ARG A 200 -10.34 -3.92 21.32
CA ARG A 200 -10.49 -4.52 19.98
C ARG A 200 -11.03 -3.50 18.97
N ARG A 201 -12.13 -2.82 19.30
CA ARG A 201 -12.69 -1.77 18.43
C ARG A 201 -11.67 -0.68 18.15
N LEU A 202 -10.97 -0.21 19.18
CA LEU A 202 -9.91 0.78 19.02
C LEU A 202 -8.80 0.32 18.07
N SER A 203 -8.36 -0.94 18.14
CA SER A 203 -7.34 -1.47 17.22
C SER A 203 -7.81 -1.52 15.75
N LEU A 204 -9.08 -1.85 15.52
CA LEU A 204 -9.69 -1.80 14.19
C LEU A 204 -9.84 -0.36 13.69
N THR A 205 -10.23 0.57 14.58
CA THR A 205 -10.25 2.01 14.28
C THR A 205 -8.86 2.51 13.89
N THR A 206 -7.80 2.10 14.59
CA THR A 206 -6.42 2.47 14.25
C THR A 206 -6.01 1.96 12.87
N ALA A 207 -6.33 0.70 12.54
CA ALA A 207 -6.08 0.18 11.20
C ALA A 207 -6.86 0.95 10.13
N ALA A 208 -8.13 1.29 10.40
CA ALA A 208 -8.98 2.04 9.49
C ALA A 208 -8.48 3.48 9.27
N ILE A 209 -8.11 4.20 10.33
CA ILE A 209 -7.59 5.57 10.17
C ILE A 209 -6.21 5.56 9.51
N ALA A 210 -5.34 4.59 9.81
CA ALA A 210 -4.08 4.43 9.10
C ALA A 210 -4.29 4.18 7.60
N PHE A 211 -5.29 3.38 7.22
CA PHE A 211 -5.69 3.19 5.83
C PHE A 211 -6.11 4.51 5.17
N VAL A 212 -6.99 5.29 5.83
CA VAL A 212 -7.43 6.60 5.33
C VAL A 212 -6.24 7.58 5.18
N THR A 213 -5.31 7.60 6.13
CA THR A 213 -4.09 8.42 6.06
C THR A 213 -3.16 8.01 4.91
N ILE A 214 -3.09 6.70 4.60
CA ILE A 214 -2.36 6.22 3.41
C ILE A 214 -3.04 6.73 2.13
N LEU A 215 -4.38 6.71 2.06
CA LEU A 215 -5.11 7.24 0.90
C LEU A 215 -4.87 8.74 0.72
N SER A 216 -4.91 9.54 1.79
CA SER A 216 -4.61 10.97 1.68
C SER A 216 -3.16 11.23 1.27
N GLY A 217 -2.21 10.37 1.70
CA GLY A 217 -0.83 10.41 1.19
C GLY A 217 -0.74 10.13 -0.31
N GLY A 218 -1.56 9.20 -0.83
CA GLY A 218 -1.70 8.96 -2.27
C GLY A 218 -2.21 10.20 -3.04
N MET A 219 -3.12 10.98 -2.44
CA MET A 219 -3.59 12.24 -3.02
C MET A 219 -2.48 13.30 -3.03
N VAL A 220 -1.73 13.43 -1.94
CA VAL A 220 -0.58 14.35 -1.85
C VAL A 220 0.46 14.03 -2.92
N ALA A 221 0.84 12.75 -3.05
CA ALA A 221 1.79 12.31 -4.08
C ALA A 221 1.21 12.47 -5.50
N GLY A 222 -0.10 12.27 -5.66
CA GLY A 222 -0.77 12.35 -6.95
C GLY A 222 -0.70 13.72 -7.60
N ILE A 223 -0.86 14.80 -6.83
CA ILE A 223 -0.83 16.19 -7.33
C ILE A 223 0.46 16.94 -6.95
N ASN A 224 1.51 16.23 -6.50
CA ASN A 224 2.76 16.84 -6.05
C ASN A 224 2.57 17.90 -4.93
N ALA A 225 1.57 17.72 -4.06
CA ALA A 225 1.26 18.67 -2.98
C ALA A 225 2.34 18.73 -1.89
N GLY A 226 3.27 17.77 -1.86
CA GLY A 226 4.39 17.76 -0.92
C GLY A 226 5.37 18.93 -1.09
N PHE A 227 5.35 19.61 -2.24
CA PHE A 227 6.23 20.74 -2.57
C PHE A 227 5.64 22.12 -2.26
N ILE A 228 4.41 22.20 -1.74
CA ILE A 228 3.73 23.49 -1.56
C ILE A 228 4.21 24.20 -0.30
N HIS A 229 3.89 23.65 0.88
CA HIS A 229 4.32 24.22 2.16
C HIS A 229 5.36 23.31 2.81
N ASN A 230 6.62 23.75 2.92
CA ASN A 230 7.72 22.94 3.47
C ASN A 230 8.16 23.37 4.88
N THR A 231 7.30 24.07 5.61
CA THR A 231 7.47 24.37 7.05
C THR A 231 6.64 23.43 7.94
N TRP A 232 7.05 23.30 9.20
CA TRP A 232 6.35 22.52 10.22
C TRP A 232 6.57 23.15 11.62
N PRO A 233 5.57 23.17 12.53
CA PRO A 233 4.22 22.58 12.41
C PRO A 233 3.23 23.43 11.60
N LEU A 234 3.50 24.73 11.46
CA LEU A 234 2.69 25.66 10.67
C LEU A 234 2.93 25.48 9.16
N MET A 235 2.00 25.94 8.35
CA MET A 235 2.06 26.02 6.89
C MET A 235 2.35 27.47 6.49
N ASP A 236 3.63 27.78 6.25
CA ASP A 236 4.17 29.10 5.94
C ASP A 236 3.73 30.21 6.91
N GLY A 237 3.72 29.87 8.21
CA GLY A 237 3.33 30.77 9.30
C GLY A 237 1.86 30.72 9.70
N GLY A 238 1.00 30.09 8.89
CA GLY A 238 -0.42 29.86 9.20
C GLY A 238 -0.70 28.47 9.78
N LEU A 239 -1.81 28.33 10.52
CA LEU A 239 -2.34 27.00 10.89
C LEU A 239 -3.09 26.35 9.72
N LEU A 240 -3.83 27.16 8.96
CA LEU A 240 -4.47 26.82 7.70
C LEU A 240 -3.71 27.52 6.58
N PRO A 241 -3.65 26.93 5.38
CA PRO A 241 -3.12 27.63 4.21
C PRO A 241 -4.08 28.76 3.78
N ASP A 242 -3.53 29.86 3.27
CA ASP A 242 -4.32 31.06 2.91
C ASP A 242 -5.36 30.78 1.81
N ASP A 243 -5.07 29.82 0.94
CA ASP A 243 -5.91 29.40 -0.18
C ASP A 243 -6.82 28.20 0.16
N PHE A 244 -7.00 27.85 1.44
CA PHE A 244 -7.72 26.64 1.89
C PHE A 244 -9.08 26.40 1.19
N ALA A 245 -9.82 27.47 0.90
CA ALA A 245 -11.15 27.44 0.29
C ALA A 245 -11.21 28.11 -1.09
N ALA A 246 -10.09 28.16 -1.81
CA ALA A 246 -9.97 28.89 -3.08
C ALA A 246 -10.80 28.29 -4.24
N LEU A 247 -11.03 26.98 -4.24
CA LEU A 247 -11.79 26.30 -5.30
C LEU A 247 -13.30 26.31 -5.05
N SER A 248 -14.07 26.41 -6.14
CA SER A 248 -15.53 26.28 -6.15
C SER A 248 -15.94 25.17 -7.12
N PRO A 249 -16.86 24.25 -6.74
CA PRO A 249 -17.50 24.13 -5.42
C PRO A 249 -16.53 23.76 -4.29
N PHE A 250 -16.87 24.17 -3.06
CA PHE A 250 -15.98 24.07 -1.87
C PHE A 250 -15.34 22.69 -1.67
N TRP A 251 -16.08 21.61 -1.94
CA TRP A 251 -15.60 20.24 -1.74
C TRP A 251 -14.39 19.88 -2.63
N LEU A 252 -14.15 20.58 -3.74
CA LEU A 252 -12.97 20.36 -4.57
C LEU A 252 -11.66 20.67 -3.83
N ASN A 253 -11.68 21.54 -2.82
CA ASN A 253 -10.46 21.87 -2.08
C ASN A 253 -9.84 20.64 -1.40
N PHE A 254 -10.66 19.72 -0.88
CA PHE A 254 -10.17 18.50 -0.22
C PHE A 254 -9.51 17.48 -1.18
N PHE A 255 -9.59 17.70 -2.50
CA PHE A 255 -9.11 16.72 -3.49
C PHE A 255 -8.25 17.30 -4.62
N GLU A 256 -8.37 18.60 -4.89
CA GLU A 256 -7.73 19.28 -6.03
C GLU A 256 -6.93 20.52 -5.62
N ASN A 257 -7.19 21.11 -4.44
CA ASN A 257 -6.37 22.20 -3.94
C ASN A 257 -5.13 21.61 -3.25
N HIS A 258 -3.95 21.91 -3.78
CA HIS A 258 -2.71 21.29 -3.32
C HIS A 258 -2.43 21.60 -1.84
N SER A 259 -2.62 22.85 -1.43
CA SER A 259 -2.42 23.31 -0.05
C SER A 259 -3.37 22.62 0.93
N THR A 260 -4.66 22.54 0.58
CA THR A 260 -5.68 21.86 1.39
C THR A 260 -5.44 20.36 1.47
N VAL A 261 -5.13 19.68 0.36
CA VAL A 261 -4.80 18.24 0.35
C VAL A 261 -3.59 17.95 1.24
N GLN A 262 -2.56 18.82 1.20
CA GLN A 262 -1.40 18.71 2.08
C GLN A 262 -1.78 18.90 3.55
N PHE A 263 -2.60 19.90 3.87
CA PHE A 263 -3.13 20.16 5.21
C PHE A 263 -3.93 18.95 5.74
N ASP A 264 -4.85 18.42 4.94
CA ASP A 264 -5.70 17.29 5.31
C ASP A 264 -4.86 16.06 5.67
N HIS A 265 -3.82 15.78 4.88
CA HIS A 265 -2.90 14.68 5.16
C HIS A 265 -2.17 14.87 6.50
N ARG A 266 -1.70 16.10 6.82
CA ARG A 266 -1.09 16.41 8.13
C ARG A 266 -2.08 16.18 9.28
N MET A 267 -3.33 16.64 9.14
CA MET A 267 -4.36 16.47 10.17
C MET A 267 -4.71 14.98 10.39
N LEU A 268 -4.82 14.21 9.31
CA LEU A 268 -5.04 12.77 9.38
C LEU A 268 -3.85 12.03 10.03
N ALA A 269 -2.61 12.46 9.76
CA ALA A 269 -1.43 11.91 10.40
C ALA A 269 -1.43 12.18 11.92
N TYR A 270 -1.78 13.40 12.35
CA TYR A 270 -1.91 13.71 13.79
C TYR A 270 -3.03 12.92 14.46
N LEU A 271 -4.20 12.81 13.81
CA LEU A 271 -5.31 12.02 14.32
C LEU A 271 -4.91 10.54 14.45
N THR A 272 -4.21 9.99 13.45
CA THR A 272 -3.69 8.62 13.48
C THR A 272 -2.73 8.43 14.65
N ALA A 273 -1.80 9.36 14.86
CA ALA A 273 -0.85 9.32 15.96
C ALA A 273 -1.53 9.36 17.34
N ILE A 274 -2.54 10.21 17.51
CA ILE A 274 -3.32 10.32 18.75
C ILE A 274 -4.08 9.02 19.03
N ILE A 275 -4.80 8.49 18.04
CA ILE A 275 -5.58 7.25 18.19
C ILE A 275 -4.65 6.05 18.49
N ALA A 276 -3.55 5.92 17.75
CA ALA A 276 -2.58 4.85 17.96
C ALA A 276 -1.83 4.97 19.30
N GLY A 277 -1.48 6.20 19.71
CA GLY A 277 -0.88 6.49 21.01
C GLY A 277 -1.83 6.16 22.17
N PHE A 278 -3.11 6.53 22.05
CA PHE A 278 -4.13 6.16 23.02
C PHE A 278 -4.34 4.65 23.09
N GLN A 279 -4.37 3.98 21.94
CA GLN A 279 -4.41 2.51 21.89
C GLN A 279 -3.21 1.89 22.62
N TRP A 280 -2.00 2.36 22.31
CA TRP A 280 -0.78 1.86 22.93
C TRP A 280 -0.81 2.04 24.45
N TYR A 281 -1.21 3.22 24.93
CA TYR A 281 -1.42 3.47 26.37
C TYR A 281 -2.42 2.50 27.00
N ARG A 282 -3.58 2.27 26.36
CA ARG A 282 -4.58 1.30 26.82
C ARG A 282 -4.05 -0.13 26.86
N MET A 283 -3.14 -0.50 25.96
CA MET A 283 -2.50 -1.81 25.96
C MET A 283 -1.49 -1.97 27.11
N LEU A 284 -0.81 -0.90 27.53
CA LEU A 284 0.11 -0.93 28.68
C LEU A 284 -0.62 -1.19 30.00
N THR A 285 -1.88 -0.75 30.11
CA THR A 285 -2.71 -0.89 31.31
C THR A 285 -3.62 -2.13 31.28
N THR A 286 -3.60 -2.91 30.19
CA THR A 286 -4.45 -4.10 30.03
C THR A 286 -3.58 -5.37 30.08
N GLN A 287 -4.01 -6.38 30.83
CA GLN A 287 -3.39 -7.71 30.79
C GLN A 287 -3.64 -8.36 29.43
N LEU A 288 -2.59 -8.49 28.62
CA LEU A 288 -2.64 -9.02 27.25
C LEU A 288 -1.57 -10.10 27.06
N HIS A 289 -1.79 -11.02 26.12
CA HIS A 289 -0.78 -12.02 25.76
C HIS A 289 0.49 -11.36 25.16
N ALA A 290 1.65 -12.01 25.30
CA ALA A 290 2.95 -11.43 24.93
C ALA A 290 3.02 -10.96 23.46
N ARG A 291 2.43 -11.74 22.53
CA ARG A 291 2.37 -11.39 21.10
C ARG A 291 1.56 -10.13 20.82
N ALA A 292 0.40 -9.98 21.45
CA ALA A 292 -0.43 -8.77 21.32
C ALA A 292 0.34 -7.55 21.83
N ARG A 293 1.00 -7.64 22.99
CA ARG A 293 1.85 -6.56 23.52
C ARG A 293 2.99 -6.21 22.57
N MET A 294 3.70 -7.20 22.05
CA MET A 294 4.78 -7.01 21.07
C MET A 294 4.28 -6.26 19.84
N ALA A 295 3.16 -6.70 19.25
CA ALA A 295 2.55 -6.01 18.12
C ALA A 295 2.19 -4.55 18.46
N GLY A 296 1.71 -4.28 19.68
CA GLY A 296 1.41 -2.92 20.15
C GLY A 296 2.66 -2.05 20.29
N HIS A 297 3.74 -2.55 20.87
CA HIS A 297 5.01 -1.82 20.99
C HIS A 297 5.62 -1.51 19.62
N LEU A 298 5.63 -2.48 18.71
CA LEU A 298 6.14 -2.29 17.35
C LEU A 298 5.28 -1.28 16.57
N LEU A 299 3.96 -1.34 16.71
CA LEU A 299 3.05 -0.35 16.11
C LEU A 299 3.34 1.05 16.65
N GLY A 300 3.46 1.22 17.97
CA GLY A 300 3.79 2.51 18.59
C GLY A 300 5.14 3.07 18.13
N ALA A 301 6.17 2.22 18.05
CA ALA A 301 7.48 2.61 17.54
C ALA A 301 7.43 3.02 16.05
N MET A 302 6.67 2.28 15.23
CA MET A 302 6.51 2.59 13.81
C MET A 302 5.72 3.89 13.59
N VAL A 303 4.72 4.20 14.44
CA VAL A 303 4.02 5.50 14.41
C VAL A 303 4.98 6.64 14.67
N ALA A 304 5.85 6.54 15.69
CA ALA A 304 6.87 7.54 15.97
C ALA A 304 7.83 7.73 14.78
N LEU A 305 8.31 6.62 14.21
CA LEU A 305 9.16 6.67 13.01
C LEU A 305 8.43 7.29 11.81
N GLN A 306 7.15 7.01 11.62
CA GLN A 306 6.35 7.59 10.53
C GLN A 306 6.17 9.10 10.65
N ILE A 307 5.98 9.61 11.86
CA ILE A 307 5.94 11.05 12.11
C ILE A 307 7.26 11.69 11.71
N LEU A 308 8.39 11.12 12.14
CA LEU A 308 9.72 11.62 11.78
C LEU A 308 9.94 11.59 10.27
N LEU A 309 9.63 10.47 9.60
CA LEU A 309 9.76 10.34 8.15
C LEU A 309 8.90 11.36 7.41
N GLY A 310 7.66 11.58 7.85
CA GLY A 310 6.77 12.58 7.25
C GLY A 310 7.30 14.00 7.41
N ILE A 311 7.72 14.36 8.63
CA ILE A 311 8.32 15.68 8.92
C ILE A 311 9.59 15.91 8.10
N PHE A 312 10.52 14.94 8.04
CA PHE A 312 11.75 15.13 7.28
C PHE A 312 11.52 15.12 5.77
N THR A 313 10.59 14.30 5.26
CA THR A 313 10.18 14.37 3.84
C THR A 313 9.67 15.77 3.50
N LEU A 314 8.90 16.38 4.40
CA LEU A 314 8.37 17.71 4.24
C LEU A 314 9.45 18.80 4.30
N LEU A 315 10.23 18.84 5.39
CA LEU A 315 11.22 19.91 5.63
C LEU A 315 12.36 19.92 4.60
N LEU A 316 12.69 18.75 4.05
CA LEU A 316 13.76 18.61 3.06
C LEU A 316 13.25 18.65 1.61
N VAL A 317 12.01 19.08 1.39
CA VAL A 317 11.42 19.29 0.05
C VAL A 317 11.37 17.98 -0.76
N VAL A 318 10.70 16.98 -0.18
CA VAL A 318 10.39 15.68 -0.78
C VAL A 318 11.60 14.95 -1.40
N PRO A 319 12.71 14.71 -0.66
CA PRO A 319 13.77 13.86 -1.18
C PRO A 319 13.20 12.46 -1.47
N ILE A 320 13.40 11.96 -2.69
CA ILE A 320 12.77 10.71 -3.16
C ILE A 320 13.04 9.56 -2.19
N SER A 321 14.26 9.45 -1.65
CA SER A 321 14.60 8.41 -0.67
C SER A 321 13.75 8.49 0.61
N LEU A 322 13.51 9.68 1.15
CA LEU A 322 12.68 9.87 2.33
C LEU A 322 11.19 9.66 2.03
N ALA A 323 10.71 10.15 0.89
CA ALA A 323 9.33 9.92 0.45
C ALA A 323 9.02 8.43 0.27
N VAL A 324 9.96 7.67 -0.33
CA VAL A 324 9.86 6.21 -0.49
C VAL A 324 9.92 5.50 0.86
N LEU A 325 10.80 5.92 1.77
CA LEU A 325 10.85 5.38 3.13
C LEU A 325 9.58 5.68 3.93
N HIS A 326 9.02 6.87 3.78
CA HIS A 326 7.77 7.27 4.41
C HIS A 326 6.63 6.37 3.92
N GLN A 327 6.46 6.23 2.60
CA GLN A 327 5.47 5.33 2.00
C GLN A 327 5.67 3.86 2.41
N GLY A 328 6.89 3.33 2.32
CA GLY A 328 7.20 1.95 2.71
C GLY A 328 6.95 1.70 4.20
N GLY A 329 7.30 2.66 5.05
CA GLY A 329 7.01 2.55 6.47
C GLY A 329 5.52 2.70 6.81
N ALA A 330 4.72 3.41 6.01
CA ALA A 330 3.26 3.44 6.15
C ALA A 330 2.64 2.06 5.86
N VAL A 331 3.18 1.33 4.87
CA VAL A 331 2.81 -0.07 4.60
C VAL A 331 3.15 -0.97 5.80
N VAL A 332 4.33 -0.80 6.40
CA VAL A 332 4.72 -1.54 7.61
C VAL A 332 3.82 -1.20 8.79
N LEU A 333 3.52 0.09 9.01
CA LEU A 333 2.59 0.55 10.05
C LEU A 333 1.22 -0.12 9.88
N PHE A 334 0.67 -0.13 8.67
CA PHE A 334 -0.60 -0.78 8.39
C PHE A 334 -0.54 -2.29 8.65
N ALA A 335 0.52 -2.98 8.22
CA ALA A 335 0.72 -4.40 8.51
C ALA A 335 0.78 -4.70 10.02
N LEU A 336 1.46 -3.85 10.80
CA LEU A 336 1.51 -3.94 12.26
C LEU A 336 0.15 -3.66 12.90
N ALA A 337 -0.62 -2.70 12.37
CA ALA A 337 -1.97 -2.40 12.83
C ALA A 337 -2.92 -3.59 12.57
N ILE A 338 -2.83 -4.24 11.40
CA ILE A 338 -3.59 -5.46 11.08
C ILE A 338 -3.19 -6.62 11.98
N TRP A 339 -1.88 -6.83 12.21
CA TRP A 339 -1.43 -7.87 13.13
C TRP A 339 -1.93 -7.62 14.57
N ASN A 340 -1.83 -6.39 15.05
CA ASN A 340 -2.31 -6.02 16.37
C ASN A 340 -3.83 -6.22 16.51
N ALA A 341 -4.60 -5.75 15.53
CA ALA A 341 -6.05 -5.93 15.50
C ALA A 341 -6.46 -7.40 15.45
N TRP A 342 -5.71 -8.23 14.72
CA TRP A 342 -5.94 -9.67 14.67
C TRP A 342 -5.70 -10.33 16.03
N GLU A 343 -4.56 -10.06 16.69
CA GLU A 343 -4.25 -10.63 18.02
C GLU A 343 -5.27 -10.20 19.10
N LEU A 344 -5.87 -9.02 18.96
CA LEU A 344 -6.92 -8.52 19.85
C LEU A 344 -8.34 -8.99 19.48
N SER A 345 -8.52 -9.56 18.29
CA SER A 345 -9.82 -10.04 17.81
C SER A 345 -10.06 -11.53 18.04
N THR A 346 -9.01 -12.32 18.27
CA THR A 346 -9.13 -13.76 18.52
C THR A 346 -9.83 -14.03 19.87
N PRO A 347 -11.03 -14.64 19.89
CA PRO A 347 -11.69 -15.04 21.13
C PRO A 347 -11.05 -16.31 21.72
N ASN A 348 -11.34 -16.59 22.99
CA ASN A 348 -11.05 -17.88 23.62
C ASN A 348 -11.57 -19.02 22.73
N ALA A 349 -10.77 -20.06 22.53
CA ALA A 349 -11.29 -21.36 22.15
C ALA A 349 -12.14 -21.85 23.33
N THR A 350 -13.44 -21.56 23.32
CA THR A 350 -14.39 -22.22 24.22
C THR A 350 -14.41 -23.68 23.78
N HIS A 351 -13.89 -24.56 24.64
CA HIS A 351 -14.13 -25.99 24.57
C HIS A 351 -15.65 -26.21 24.40
N GLY A 352 -16.04 -26.72 23.23
CA GLY A 352 -17.33 -27.34 22.98
C GLY A 352 -17.08 -28.81 22.73
#